data_AF-A0A933J688-F1
#
_entry.id   AF-A0A933J688-F1
#
_cell.length_a   1.000
_cell.length_b   1.000
_cell.length_c   1.000
_cell.angle_alpha   90.00
_cell.angle_beta   90.00
_cell.angle_gamma   90.00
#
_symmetry.space_group_name_H-M   'P 1'
#
loop_
_entity.id
_entity.type
_entity.pdbx_description
1 polymer ?
#
loop_
_entity_poly.entity_id
_entity_poly.type
_entity_poly.pdbx_seq_one_letter_code
_entity_poly.pdbx_strand_id
1 'polypeptide(L)' 'MSGMEALQSVQFVTVKGKRLAVLTAEDWESLIAWLETVEDTQLARQASAQLRSAGSNRQRAGWVKWNTERFQ' A
#
# COMPACT_ATOMS: atom_id res chain seq x y z
N MET A 1 13.66 6.20 -8.70
CA MET A 1 14.28 5.72 -7.44
C MET A 1 13.35 4.72 -6.77
N SER A 2 13.85 3.81 -5.95
CA SER A 2 12.99 3.08 -5.00
C SER A 2 12.44 4.04 -3.94
N GLY A 3 11.27 3.74 -3.36
CA GLY A 3 10.66 4.59 -2.33
C GLY A 3 11.58 4.85 -1.12
N MET A 4 12.49 3.91 -0.82
CA MET A 4 13.47 4.07 0.25
C MET A 4 14.60 5.05 -0.11
N GLU A 5 15.08 5.03 -1.35
CA GLU A 5 16.09 5.99 -1.83
C GLU A 5 15.53 7.42 -1.83
N ALA A 6 14.26 7.60 -2.19
CA ALA A 6 13.58 8.90 -2.13
C ALA A 6 13.49 9.42 -0.68
N LEU A 7 13.13 8.56 0.28
CA LEU A 7 13.08 8.94 1.70
C LEU A 7 14.46 9.27 2.29
N GLN A 8 15.51 8.58 1.86
CA GLN A 8 16.87 8.79 2.36
C GLN A 8 17.56 10.03 1.77
N SER A 9 17.14 10.46 0.57
CA SER A 9 17.70 11.62 -0.14
C SER A 9 16.93 12.92 0.10
N VAL A 10 15.91 12.89 0.96
CA VAL A 10 15.02 14.03 1.19
C VAL A 10 15.76 15.24 1.74
N GLN A 11 15.53 16.40 1.12
CA GLN A 11 16.05 17.67 1.61
C GLN A 11 15.03 18.31 2.55
N PHE A 12 15.53 19.15 3.46
CA PHE A 12 14.67 19.85 4.41
C PHE A 12 14.79 21.36 4.26
N VAL A 13 13.65 22.04 4.31
CA VAL A 13 13.56 23.51 4.36
C VAL A 13 12.82 23.95 5.61
N THR A 14 13.15 25.12 6.15
CA THR A 14 12.42 25.70 7.28
C THR A 14 11.54 26.85 6.80
N VAL A 15 10.23 26.72 6.97
CA VAL A 15 9.24 27.75 6.61
C VAL A 15 8.43 28.10 7.85
N LYS A 16 8.47 29.38 8.26
CA LYS A 16 7.76 29.89 9.46
C LYS A 16 8.02 29.03 10.72
N GLY A 17 9.28 28.65 10.93
CA GLY A 17 9.72 27.85 12.08
C GLY A 17 9.39 26.34 11.99
N LYS A 18 8.79 25.86 10.90
CA LYS A 18 8.52 24.43 10.69
C LYS A 18 9.50 23.85 9.69
N ARG A 19 10.10 22.71 10.05
CA ARG A 19 10.98 21.92 9.17
C ARG A 19 10.13 21.03 8.27
N LEU A 20 10.22 21.22 6.97
CA LEU A 20 9.44 20.52 5.95
C LEU A 20 10.39 19.68 5.10
N ALA A 21 9.97 18.46 4.76
CA ALA A 21 10.61 17.62 3.77
C ALA A 21 10.22 18.10 2.35
N VAL A 22 11.19 18.18 1.45
CA VAL A 22 10.98 18.56 0.05
C VAL A 22 11.25 17.35 -0.82
N LEU A 23 10.22 16.97 -1.59
CA LEU A 23 10.24 15.88 -2.56
C LEU A 23 9.74 16.42 -3.90
N THR A 24 10.17 15.81 -5.00
CA THR A 24 9.52 16.04 -6.29
C THR A 24 8.11 15.44 -6.27
N ALA A 25 7.23 15.89 -7.16
CA ALA A 25 5.89 15.30 -7.29
C ALA A 25 5.97 13.82 -7.66
N GLU A 26 6.90 13.44 -8.55
CA GLU A 26 7.14 12.06 -8.97
C GLU A 26 7.60 11.18 -7.80
N ASP A 27 8.53 11.67 -6.97
CA ASP A 27 9.00 10.93 -5.78
C ASP A 27 7.88 10.78 -4.74
N TRP A 28 7.02 11.80 -4.61
CA TRP A 28 5.86 11.74 -3.72
C TRP A 28 4.83 10.69 -4.17
N GLU A 29 4.47 10.69 -5.46
CA GLU A 29 3.58 9.68 -6.04
C GLU A 29 4.17 8.27 -5.94
N SER A 30 5.48 8.13 -6.21
CA SER A 30 6.19 6.86 -6.06
C SER A 30 6.19 6.35 -4.63
N LEU A 31 6.29 7.25 -3.63
CA LEU A 31 6.21 6.90 -2.22
C LEU A 31 4.81 6.40 -1.83
N ILE A 32 3.74 7.05 -2.33
CA ILE A 32 2.36 6.60 -2.13
C ILE A 32 2.16 5.21 -2.73
N ALA A 33 2.54 5.01 -3.99
CA ALA A 33 2.39 3.71 -4.67
C ALA A 33 3.17 2.60 -3.96
N TRP A 34 4.36 2.93 -3.42
CA TRP A 34 5.13 1.99 -2.61
C TRP A 34 4.42 1.62 -1.30
N LEU A 35 3.82 2.59 -0.59
CA LEU A 35 3.03 2.33 0.63
C LEU A 35 1.81 1.46 0.33
N GLU A 36 1.06 1.77 -0.72
CA GLU A 36 -0.07 0.96 -1.17
C GLU A 36 0.36 -0.48 -1.47
N THR A 37 1.51 -0.66 -2.14
CA THR A 37 2.06 -2.00 -2.40
C THR A 37 2.37 -2.78 -1.12
N VAL A 38 2.88 -2.11 -0.08
CA VAL A 38 3.16 -2.75 1.22
C VAL A 38 1.85 -3.18 1.89
N GLU A 39 0.84 -2.32 1.91
CA GLU A 39 -0.48 -2.61 2.48
C GLU A 39 -1.20 -3.74 1.73
N ASP A 40 -1.24 -3.66 0.39
CA ASP A 40 -1.81 -4.69 -0.48
C ASP A 40 -1.13 -6.04 -0.30
N THR A 41 0.20 -6.04 -0.18
CA THR A 41 0.95 -7.28 0.06
C THR A 41 0.58 -7.89 1.41
N GLN A 42 0.40 -7.06 2.44
CA GLN A 42 -0.04 -7.55 3.75
C GLN A 42 -1.46 -8.13 3.69
N LEU A 43 -2.38 -7.43 3.02
CA LEU A 43 -3.75 -7.89 2.82
C LEU A 43 -3.79 -9.22 2.04
N ALA A 44 -3.01 -9.33 0.96
CA ALA A 44 -2.90 -10.55 0.17
C ALA A 44 -2.34 -11.72 1.00
N ARG A 45 -1.34 -11.48 1.85
CA ARG A 45 -0.80 -12.50 2.76
C ARG A 45 -1.85 -12.97 3.77
N GLN A 46 -2.61 -12.06 4.36
CA GLN A 46 -3.69 -12.39 5.30
C GLN A 46 -4.81 -13.18 4.63
N ALA A 47 -5.29 -12.71 3.47
CA ALA A 47 -6.31 -13.39 2.68
C ALA A 47 -5.84 -14.80 2.27
N SER A 48 -4.57 -14.95 1.87
CA SER A 48 -3.97 -16.25 1.56
C SER A 48 -3.93 -17.18 2.78
N ALA A 49 -3.63 -16.67 3.97
CA ALA A 49 -3.64 -17.46 5.21
C ALA A 49 -5.06 -17.92 5.58
N GLN A 50 -6.06 -17.05 5.45
CA GLN A 50 -7.48 -17.38 5.66
C GLN A 50 -7.97 -18.43 4.66
N LEU A 51 -7.57 -18.31 3.40
CA LEU A 51 -7.92 -19.31 2.38
C LEU A 51 -7.30 -20.68 2.71
N ARG A 52 -6.05 -20.72 3.18
CA ARG A 52 -5.41 -21.95 3.61
C ARG A 52 -6.12 -22.57 4.82
N SER A 53 -6.51 -21.78 5.83
CA SER A 53 -7.23 -22.29 7.00
C SER A 53 -8.65 -22.78 6.64
N ALA A 54 -9.25 -22.22 5.58
CA ALA A 54 -10.50 -22.71 5.01
C ALA A 54 -10.35 -23.97 4.14
N GLY A 55 -9.18 -24.60 4.11
CA GLY A 55 -8.90 -25.78 3.29
C GLY A 55 -8.88 -25.47 1.79
N SER A 56 -8.41 -24.28 1.43
CA SER A 56 -8.39 -23.75 0.05
C SER A 56 -9.77 -23.58 -0.59
N ASN A 57 -10.84 -23.64 0.21
CA ASN A 57 -12.21 -23.41 -0.25
C ASN A 57 -12.55 -21.92 -0.12
N ARG A 58 -12.66 -21.24 -1.27
CA ARG A 58 -12.95 -19.80 -1.35
C ARG A 58 -14.29 -19.40 -0.72
N GLN A 59 -15.33 -20.24 -0.85
CA GLN A 59 -16.64 -19.97 -0.25
C GLN A 59 -16.57 -20.05 1.28
N ARG A 60 -15.83 -21.04 1.81
CA ARG A 60 -15.58 -21.16 3.26
C ARG A 60 -14.68 -20.06 3.80
N ALA A 61 -13.83 -19.49 2.96
CA ALA A 61 -13.02 -18.31 3.27
C ALA A 61 -13.81 -16.98 3.16
N GLY A 62 -15.10 -17.03 2.83
CA GLY A 62 -15.96 -15.84 2.70
C GLY A 62 -15.74 -15.03 1.42
N TRP A 63 -15.02 -15.57 0.43
CA TRP A 63 -14.75 -14.85 -0.82
C TRP A 63 -15.95 -14.90 -1.76
N VAL A 64 -16.33 -13.73 -2.26
CA VAL A 64 -17.38 -13.57 -3.27
C VAL A 64 -16.77 -13.46 -4.67
N LYS A 65 -17.57 -13.75 -5.71
CA LYS A 65 -17.13 -13.49 -7.08
C LYS A 65 -17.08 -11.99 -7.31
N TRP A 66 -16.03 -11.52 -7.98
CA TRP A 66 -15.83 -10.10 -8.29
C TRP A 66 -17.05 -9.45 -8.99
N ASN A 67 -17.76 -10.21 -9.81
CA ASN A 67 -18.87 -9.68 -10.62
C ASN A 67 -20.23 -9.73 -9.92
N THR A 68 -20.31 -10.23 -8.68
CA THR A 68 -21.59 -10.35 -7.95
C THR A 68 -21.90 -9.16 -7.06
N GLU A 69 -20.93 -8.28 -6.79
CA GLU A 69 -21.14 -7.06 -6.00
C GLU A 69 -20.64 -5.85 -6.81
N ARG A 70 -21.57 -5.17 -7.48
CA ARG A 70 -21.37 -3.78 -7.90
C ARG A 70 -21.28 -2.98 -6.60
N PHE A 71 -20.10 -2.49 -6.26
CA PHE A 71 -19.95 -1.40 -5.30
C PHE A 71 -20.76 -0.21 -5.84
N GLN A 72 -21.97 0.00 -5.30
CA GLN A 72 -22.73 1.25 -5.45
C GLN A 72 -22.26 2.25 -4.41
#